data_AF-A0A1K2HSH5-F1
#
_entry.id   AF-A0A1K2HSH5-F1
#
_cell.length_a   1.000
_cell.length_b   1.000
_cell.length_c   1.000
_cell.angle_alpha   90.00
_cell.angle_beta   90.00
_cell.angle_gamma   90.00
#
_symmetry.space_group_name_H-M   'P 1'
#
loop_
_entity.id
_entity.type
_entity.pdbx_description
1 polymer ?
#
loop_
_entity_poly.entity_id
_entity_poly.type
_entity_poly.pdbx_seq_one_letter_code
_entity_poly.pdbx_strand_id
1 'polypeptide(L)'
;MKATVDRLLNYMRSDYADECESMVCGIWSANGQIELRCGFTLRWDHELRQRTYRIPAESAATDLERAHLIAAAFASWRSEIEHVIVGFRDRPPVPSDHE
;
A
#
# COMPACT_ATOMS: atom_id res chain seq x y z
N MET A 1 -16.09 -6.13 4.57
CA MET A 1 -14.78 -5.46 4.67
C MET A 1 -13.65 -6.21 3.95
N LYS A 2 -13.39 -7.50 4.24
CA LYS A 2 -12.33 -8.26 3.54
C LYS A 2 -12.47 -8.20 2.01
N ALA A 3 -13.67 -8.40 1.48
CA ALA A 3 -13.92 -8.30 0.03
C ALA A 3 -13.58 -6.90 -0.55
N THR A 4 -13.78 -5.83 0.22
CA THR A 4 -13.41 -4.46 -0.18
C THR A 4 -11.89 -4.33 -0.26
N VAL A 5 -11.16 -4.83 0.75
CA VAL A 5 -9.70 -4.84 0.77
C VAL A 5 -9.14 -5.68 -0.38
N ASP A 6 -9.67 -6.88 -0.60
CA ASP A 6 -9.26 -7.77 -1.69
C ASP A 6 -9.46 -7.09 -3.05
N ARG A 7 -10.60 -6.40 -3.24
CA ARG A 7 -10.90 -5.67 -4.49
C ARG A 7 -9.94 -4.50 -4.71
N LEU A 8 -9.72 -3.68 -3.68
CA LEU A 8 -8.80 -2.53 -3.78
C LEU A 8 -7.36 -2.98 -4.02
N LEU A 9 -6.92 -4.04 -3.32
CA LEU A 9 -5.59 -4.62 -3.50
C LEU A 9 -5.39 -5.15 -4.93
N ASN A 10 -6.41 -5.80 -5.50
CA ASN A 10 -6.34 -6.27 -6.89
C ASN A 10 -6.25 -5.11 -7.89
N TYR A 11 -6.96 -4.01 -7.66
CA TYR A 11 -6.80 -2.82 -8.50
C TYR A 11 -5.38 -2.25 -8.41
N MET A 12 -4.84 -2.08 -7.20
CA MET A 12 -3.47 -1.58 -7.05
C MET A 12 -2.43 -2.51 -7.69
N ARG A 13 -2.58 -3.84 -7.53
CA ARG A 13 -1.69 -4.81 -8.19
C ARG A 13 -1.71 -4.68 -9.71
N SER A 14 -2.87 -4.34 -10.29
CA SER A 14 -2.99 -4.07 -11.72
C SER A 14 -2.34 -2.75 -12.11
N ASP A 15 -2.55 -1.70 -11.33
CA ASP A 15 -1.98 -0.36 -11.59
C ASP A 15 -0.45 -0.34 -11.51
N TYR A 16 0.16 -1.20 -10.68
CA TYR A 16 1.60 -1.24 -10.42
C TYR A 16 2.27 -2.55 -10.84
N ALA A 17 1.71 -3.28 -11.81
CA ALA A 17 2.22 -4.59 -12.22
C ALA A 17 3.67 -4.54 -12.77
N ASP A 18 4.02 -3.41 -13.39
CA ASP A 18 5.31 -3.18 -14.04
C ASP A 18 6.39 -2.72 -13.05
N GLU A 19 6.02 -2.00 -11.98
CA GLU A 19 6.96 -1.50 -10.98
C GLU A 19 7.10 -2.40 -9.75
N CYS A 20 5.99 -2.99 -9.28
CA CYS A 20 5.96 -3.81 -8.08
C CYS A 20 6.18 -5.29 -8.40
N GLU A 21 7.04 -5.95 -7.63
CA GLU A 21 7.22 -7.40 -7.68
C GLU A 21 6.17 -8.12 -6.83
N SER A 22 5.90 -7.58 -5.64
CA SER A 22 4.92 -8.12 -4.72
C SER A 22 4.14 -6.98 -4.06
N MET A 23 2.84 -7.23 -3.84
CA MET A 23 1.98 -6.37 -3.04
C MET A 23 1.06 -7.25 -2.20
N VAL A 24 1.03 -6.98 -0.90
CA VAL A 24 0.15 -7.65 0.06
C VAL A 24 -0.51 -6.61 0.94
N CYS A 25 -1.81 -6.80 1.22
CA CYS A 25 -2.43 -6.08 2.32
C CYS A 25 -3.45 -6.98 2.99
N GLY A 26 -3.43 -7.00 4.32
CA GLY A 26 -4.39 -7.72 5.14
C GLY A 26 -5.17 -6.79 6.04
N ILE A 27 -6.30 -7.29 6.53
CA ILE A 27 -7.16 -6.61 7.50
C ILE A 27 -7.21 -7.43 8.78
N TRP A 28 -7.03 -6.74 9.91
CA TRP A 28 -7.18 -7.30 11.25
C TRP A 28 -8.16 -6.44 12.04
N SER A 29 -8.82 -7.06 13.00
CA SER A 29 -9.65 -6.35 13.96
C SER A 29 -9.21 -6.79 15.35
N ALA A 30 -8.70 -5.85 16.14
CA ALA A 30 -8.22 -6.09 17.49
C ALA A 30 -8.46 -4.84 18.34
N ASN A 31 -8.85 -5.03 19.61
CA ASN A 31 -8.99 -3.96 20.60
C ASN A 31 -9.83 -2.75 20.14
N GLY A 32 -10.94 -3.00 19.42
CA GLY A 32 -11.79 -1.91 18.90
C GLY A 32 -11.15 -1.10 17.77
N GLN A 33 -10.11 -1.63 17.12
CA GLN A 33 -9.42 -1.01 16.00
C GLN A 33 -9.45 -1.94 14.78
N ILE A 34 -9.60 -1.36 13.60
CA ILE A 34 -9.36 -2.00 12.33
C ILE A 34 -7.93 -1.64 11.92
N GLU A 35 -7.10 -2.67 11.76
CA GLU A 35 -5.74 -2.50 11.25
C GLU A 35 -5.67 -2.98 9.79
N LEU A 36 -5.18 -2.11 8.92
CA LEU A 36 -4.76 -2.47 7.57
C LEU A 36 -3.24 -2.55 7.57
N ARG A 37 -2.69 -3.76 7.40
CA ARG A 37 -1.23 -3.95 7.30
C ARG A 37 -0.92 -4.24 5.85
N CYS A 38 -0.30 -3.28 5.20
CA CYS A 38 0.04 -3.34 3.79
C CYS A 38 1.56 -3.37 3.61
N GLY A 39 2.01 -4.00 2.54
CA GLY A 39 3.42 -4.02 2.17
C GLY A 39 3.62 -4.30 0.69
N PHE A 40 4.73 -3.81 0.15
CA PHE A 40 5.11 -3.96 -1.24
C PHE A 40 6.62 -4.07 -1.40
N THR A 41 7.05 -4.67 -2.51
CA THR A 41 8.44 -4.70 -2.97
C THR A 41 8.47 -4.16 -4.40
N LEU A 42 9.47 -3.34 -4.73
CA LEU A 42 9.70 -2.89 -6.11
C LEU A 42 10.63 -3.87 -6.81
N ARG A 43 10.46 -4.01 -8.13
CA ARG A 43 11.32 -4.85 -8.96
C ARG A 43 12.76 -4.33 -9.07
N TRP A 44 12.99 -3.05 -8.76
CA TRP A 44 14.30 -2.41 -8.88
C TRP A 44 15.24 -2.69 -7.71
N ASP A 45 14.70 -2.82 -6.50
CA ASP A 45 15.51 -2.93 -5.28
C ASP A 45 15.18 -4.14 -4.41
N HIS A 46 14.05 -4.81 -4.68
CA HIS A 46 13.56 -5.95 -3.93
C HIS A 46 13.39 -5.68 -2.41
N GLU A 47 13.31 -4.42 -2.00
CA GLU A 47 13.22 -4.04 -0.59
C GLU A 47 11.76 -4.08 -0.14
N LEU A 48 11.49 -4.83 0.94
CA LEU A 48 10.17 -4.91 1.55
C LEU A 48 9.86 -3.62 2.32
N ARG A 49 8.85 -2.90 1.84
CA ARG A 49 8.30 -1.70 2.50
C ARG A 49 6.96 -2.04 3.11
N GLN A 50 6.77 -1.69 4.38
CA GLN A 50 5.56 -2.04 5.14
C GLN A 50 4.96 -0.83 5.84
N ARG A 51 3.64 -0.78 5.89
CA ARG A 51 2.87 0.26 6.56
C ARG A 51 1.66 -0.34 7.25
N THR A 52 1.38 0.11 8.47
CA THR A 52 0.16 -0.24 9.20
C THR A 52 -0.70 1.00 9.39
N TYR A 53 -1.92 0.97 8.84
CA TYR A 53 -2.94 1.98 9.06
C TYR A 53 -3.88 1.50 10.16
N ARG A 54 -4.12 2.35 11.16
CA ARG A 54 -5.00 2.06 12.28
C ARG A 54 -6.22 2.95 12.20
N ILE A 55 -7.39 2.33 12.16
CA ILE A 55 -8.67 2.99 12.04
C ILE A 55 -9.49 2.62 13.29
N PRO A 56 -9.89 3.56 14.15
CA PRO A 56 -10.76 3.25 15.27
C PRO A 56 -12.08 2.68 14.75
N ALA A 57 -12.55 1.57 15.33
CA ALA A 57 -13.77 0.91 14.86
C ALA A 57 -15.03 1.78 15.11
N GLU A 58 -14.96 2.68 16.09
CA GLU A 58 -15.98 3.69 16.39
C GLU A 58 -16.04 4.83 15.38
N SER A 59 -15.01 5.00 14.53
CA SER A 59 -14.97 6.06 13.52
C SER A 59 -15.95 5.83 12.36
N ALA A 60 -16.69 4.72 12.34
CA ALA A 60 -17.70 4.43 11.34
C ALA A 60 -18.87 3.64 11.94
N ALA A 61 -20.07 4.21 11.86
CA ALA A 61 -21.29 3.59 12.36
C ALA A 61 -21.85 2.56 11.35
N THR A 62 -21.59 2.78 10.06
CA THR A 62 -22.11 1.97 8.95
C THR A 62 -21.00 1.25 8.19
N ASP A 63 -21.37 0.20 7.45
CA ASP A 63 -20.44 -0.52 6.58
C ASP A 63 -19.93 0.34 5.40
N LEU A 64 -20.73 1.31 4.97
CA LEU A 64 -20.34 2.27 3.92
C LEU A 64 -19.23 3.19 4.42
N GLU A 65 -19.37 3.75 5.62
CA GLU A 65 -18.34 4.60 6.25
C GLU A 65 -17.05 3.80 6.47
N ARG A 66 -17.15 2.54 6.94
CA ARG A 66 -15.99 1.65 7.06
C ARG A 66 -15.29 1.44 5.72
N ALA A 67 -16.05 1.28 4.63
CA ALA A 67 -15.48 1.15 3.29
C ALA A 67 -14.78 2.44 2.82
N HIS A 68 -15.31 3.62 3.16
CA HIS A 68 -14.67 4.90 2.86
C HIS A 68 -13.36 5.09 3.62
N LEU A 69 -13.31 4.73 4.90
CA LEU A 69 -12.07 4.77 5.70
C LEU A 69 -11.00 3.82 5.14
N ILE A 70 -11.40 2.61 4.73
CA ILE A 70 -10.50 1.67 4.06
C ILE A 70 -9.99 2.25 2.73
N ALA A 71 -10.86 2.84 1.91
CA ALA A 71 -10.47 3.45 0.66
C ALA A 71 -9.49 4.62 0.87
N ALA A 72 -9.71 5.43 1.90
CA ALA A 72 -8.79 6.52 2.27
C ALA A 72 -7.40 5.99 2.66
N ALA A 73 -7.33 4.90 3.43
CA ALA A 73 -6.06 4.25 3.76
C ALA A 73 -5.34 3.72 2.51
N PHE A 74 -6.07 3.13 1.57
CA PHE A 74 -5.52 2.70 0.28
C PHE A 74 -5.02 3.86 -0.58
N ALA A 75 -5.70 5.01 -0.57
CA ALA A 75 -5.25 6.22 -1.26
C ALA A 75 -3.94 6.75 -0.66
N SER A 76 -3.80 6.74 0.67
CA SER A 76 -2.53 7.06 1.33
C SER A 76 -1.42 6.09 0.94
N TRP A 77 -1.70 4.78 0.94
CA TRP A 77 -0.73 3.77 0.53
C TRP A 77 -0.29 3.92 -0.92
N ARG A 78 -1.23 4.23 -1.82
CA ARG A 78 -0.95 4.56 -3.22
C ARG A 78 0.05 5.71 -3.34
N SER A 79 -0.18 6.80 -2.62
CA SER A 79 0.71 7.96 -2.63
C SER A 79 2.12 7.61 -2.11
N GLU A 80 2.22 6.75 -1.09
CA GLU A 80 3.51 6.27 -0.60
C GLU A 80 4.27 5.46 -1.67
N ILE A 81 3.58 4.56 -2.39
CA ILE A 81 4.18 3.77 -3.49
C ILE A 81 4.66 4.71 -4.61
N GLU A 82 3.82 5.64 -5.05
CA GLU A 82 4.16 6.60 -6.10
C GLU A 82 5.38 7.45 -5.71
N HIS A 83 5.45 7.90 -4.46
CA HIS A 83 6.59 8.67 -3.97
C HIS A 83 7.90 7.85 -4.06
N VAL A 84 7.86 6.57 -3.69
CA VAL A 84 9.04 5.69 -3.80
C VAL A 84 9.41 5.46 -5.27
N ILE A 85 8.44 5.19 -6.14
CA ILE A 85 8.67 4.98 -7.58
C ILE A 85 9.33 6.21 -8.22
N VAL A 86 8.79 7.41 -7.95
CA VAL A 86 9.36 8.68 -8.45
C VAL A 86 10.78 8.86 -7.91
N GLY A 87 10.99 8.62 -6.61
CA GLY A 87 12.31 8.69 -5.99
C GLY A 87 13.33 7.72 -6.60
N PHE A 88 12.89 6.59 -7.17
CA PHE A 88 13.76 5.69 -7.93
C PHE A 88 14.03 6.18 -9.35
N ARG A 89 13.02 6.72 -10.04
CA ARG A 89 13.17 7.25 -11.40
C ARG A 89 14.10 8.47 -11.46
N ASP A 90 14.13 9.26 -10.39
CA ASP A 90 14.96 10.46 -10.30
C ASP A 90 16.39 10.19 -9.80
N ARG A 91 16.75 8.94 -9.47
CA ARG A 91 18.14 8.62 -9.10
C ARG A 91 19.05 8.78 -10.32
N PRO A 92 20.13 9.57 -10.23
CA PRO A 92 21.12 9.61 -11.30
C PRO A 92 21.73 8.22 -11.49
N PRO A 93 22.08 7.83 -12.73
CA PRO A 93 22.81 6.59 -12.96
C PRO A 93 24.10 6.64 -12.13
N VAL A 94 24.38 5.57 -11.39
CA VAL A 94 25.65 5.43 -10.67
C VAL A 94 26.76 5.52 -11.73
N PRO A 95 27.73 6.44 -11.60
CA PRO A 95 28.85 6.48 -12.53
C PRO A 95 29.49 5.10 -12.54
N SER A 96 29.52 4.47 -13.71
CA SER A 96 30.29 3.25 -13.89
C SER A 96 31.75 3.65 -13.78
N ASP A 97 32.36 3.37 -12.63
CA ASP A 97 33.81 3.43 -12.49
C ASP A 97 34.39 2.42 -13.49
N HIS A 98 34.75 2.94 -14.65
CA HIS A 98 35.61 2.27 -15.61
C HIS A 98 37.03 2.37 -15.06
N GLU A 99 37.47 1.34 -14.34
CA GLU A 99 38.89 1.00 -14.19
C GLU A 99 39.34 0.07 -15.33
#